data_AF-A0A5D2VCY3-F1
#
_entry.id   AF-A0A5D2VCY3-F1
#
_cell.length_a   1.000
_cell.length_b   1.000
_cell.length_c   1.000
_cell.angle_alpha   90.00
_cell.angle_beta   90.00
_cell.angle_gamma   90.00
#
_symmetry.space_group_name_H-M   'P 1'
#
loop_
_entity.id
_entity.type
_entity.pdbx_description
1 polymer ?
#
loop_
_entity_poly.entity_id
_entity_poly.type
_entity_poly.pdbx_seq_one_letter_code
_entity_poly.pdbx_strand_id
1 'polypeptide(L)' 'MGSETLIEVILAILLPPVGVFLRYGLGVEFWIDLVLTLVGYLPRIIYAIYVLVV' A
#
# COMPACT_ATOMS: atom_id res chain seq x y z
N MET A 1 -10.91 22.88 -9.70
CA MET A 1 -11.19 22.15 -8.45
C MET A 1 -10.13 21.07 -8.34
N GLY A 2 -9.07 21.16 -7.55
CA GLY A 2 -8.66 22.17 -6.59
C GLY A 2 -7.69 21.44 -5.67
N SER A 3 -6.40 21.60 -5.88
CA SER A 3 -5.39 21.26 -4.86
C SER A 3 -5.49 19.86 -4.24
N GLU A 4 -5.53 18.78 -5.02
CA GLU A 4 -5.15 17.44 -4.50
C GLU A 4 -3.61 17.33 -4.41
N THR A 5 -3.03 18.44 -3.97
CA THR A 5 -1.64 18.88 -4.09
C THR A 5 -0.76 18.06 -3.19
N LEU A 6 0.10 17.22 -3.78
CA LEU A 6 1.34 16.71 -3.21
C LEU A 6 1.23 15.82 -1.96
N ILE A 7 0.43 16.20 -0.96
CA ILE A 7 0.17 15.49 0.29
C ILE A 7 -0.49 14.14 0.03
N GLU A 8 -1.50 14.05 -0.84
CA GLU A 8 -2.10 12.75 -1.21
C GLU A 8 -1.12 11.84 -1.94
N VAL A 9 -0.28 12.42 -2.80
CA VAL A 9 0.77 11.68 -3.53
C VAL A 9 1.86 11.19 -2.57
N ILE A 10 2.29 12.04 -1.61
CA ILE A 10 3.25 11.67 -0.56
C ILE A 10 2.67 10.57 0.34
N LEU A 11 1.40 10.69 0.73
CA LEU A 11 0.70 9.69 1.53
C LEU A 11 0.51 8.38 0.75
N ALA A 12 0.22 8.41 -0.55
CA ALA A 12 0.15 7.22 -1.40
C ALA A 12 1.51 6.53 -1.60
N ILE A 13 2.63 7.28 -1.53
CA ILE A 13 3.97 6.67 -1.61
C ILE A 13 4.37 6.05 -0.27
N LEU A 14 4.04 6.69 0.86
CA LEU A 14 4.40 6.20 2.18
C LEU A 14 3.47 5.08 2.68
N LEU A 15 2.16 5.25 2.50
CA LEU A 15 1.08 4.31 2.80
C LEU A 15 0.13 4.22 1.59
N PRO A 16 0.47 3.39 0.58
CA PRO A 16 -0.34 3.21 -0.63
C PRO A 16 -1.83 2.93 -0.38
N PRO A 17 -2.25 2.09 0.60
CA PRO A 17 -3.67 1.83 0.81
C PRO A 17 -4.45 3.03 1.34
N VAL A 18 -3.80 3.97 2.03
CA VAL A 18 -4.45 5.18 2.56
C VAL A 18 -4.63 6.24 1.47
N GLY A 19 -3.63 6.40 0.60
CA GLY A 19 -3.73 7.29 -0.56
C GLY A 19 -4.79 6.83 -1.56
N VAL A 20 -4.87 5.51 -1.82
CA VAL A 20 -5.89 4.93 -2.70
C VAL A 20 -7.28 4.99 -2.08
N PHE A 21 -7.41 4.74 -0.77
CA PHE A 21 -8.69 4.85 -0.06
C PHE A 21 -9.25 6.28 -0.06
N LEU A 22 -8.42 7.31 0.13
CA LEU A 22 -8.87 8.71 0.13
C LEU A 22 -9.34 9.17 -1.25
N ARG A 23 -8.76 8.63 -2.32
CA ARG A 23 -8.98 9.08 -3.70
C ARG A 23 -10.03 8.27 -4.46
N TYR A 24 -10.10 6.97 -4.22
CA TYR A 24 -11.01 6.04 -4.91
C TYR A 24 -12.05 5.40 -3.97
N GLY A 25 -11.97 5.63 -2.65
CA GLY A 25 -12.87 5.04 -1.67
C GLY A 25 -12.66 3.53 -1.45
N LEU A 26 -13.70 2.83 -0.98
CA LEU A 26 -13.76 1.36 -0.87
C LEU A 26 -14.05 0.68 -2.24
N GLY A 27 -13.36 1.15 -3.28
CA GLY A 27 -13.48 0.64 -4.64
C GLY A 27 -12.61 -0.59 -4.89
N VAL A 28 -12.66 -1.09 -6.12
CA VAL A 28 -11.82 -2.21 -6.60
C VAL A 28 -10.34 -1.84 -6.52
N GLU A 29 -10.00 -0.56 -6.75
CA GLU A 29 -8.63 -0.05 -6.63
C GLU A 29 -8.04 -0.25 -5.23
N PHE A 30 -8.81 -0.05 -4.15
CA PHE A 30 -8.36 -0.31 -2.78
C PHE A 30 -8.04 -1.79 -2.54
N TRP A 31 -8.90 -2.70 -3.03
CA TRP A 31 -8.69 -4.14 -2.90
C TRP A 31 -7.48 -4.62 -3.71
N ILE A 32 -7.25 -4.06 -4.91
CA ILE A 32 -6.07 -4.36 -5.71
C ILE A 32 -4.79 -3.92 -4.97
N ASP A 33 -4.74 -2.70 -4.46
CA ASP A 33 -3.58 -2.17 -3.74
C ASP A 33 -3.29 -2.93 -2.43
N LEU A 34 -4.35 -3.31 -1.71
CA LEU A 34 -4.26 -4.16 -0.51
C LEU A 34 -3.67 -5.54 -0.84
N VAL A 35 -4.15 -6.19 -1.90
CA VAL A 35 -3.65 -7.50 -2.34
C VAL A 35 -2.21 -7.40 -2.81
N LEU A 36 -1.86 -6.36 -3.59
CA LEU A 36 -0.50 -6.15 -4.07
C LEU A 36 0.47 -5.94 -2.89
N THR A 37 0.04 -5.17 -1.89
CA THR A 37 0.79 -4.94 -0.66
C THR A 37 0.96 -6.25 0.13
N LEU A 38 -0.09 -7.05 0.29
CA LEU A 38 -0.02 -8.36 0.97
C LEU A 38 0.89 -9.35 0.22
N VAL A 39 0.76 -9.47 -1.11
CA VAL A 39 1.54 -10.40 -1.93
C VAL A 39 3.02 -10.02 -1.98
N GLY A 40 3.38 -8.73 -1.92
CA GLY A 40 4.78 -8.30 -1.82
C GLY A 40 5.36 -8.33 -0.40
N TYR A 41 4.51 -8.22 0.63
CA TYR A 41 4.91 -8.13 2.03
C TYR A 41 5.00 -9.49 2.72
N LEU A 42 4.08 -10.43 2.44
CA LEU A 42 4.14 -11.81 2.95
C LEU A 42 5.46 -12.53 2.60
N PRO A 43 5.90 -12.58 1.32
CA PRO A 43 7.16 -13.24 0.99
C PRO A 43 8.36 -12.54 1.64
N ARG A 44 8.29 -11.21 1.87
CA ARG A 44 9.32 -10.47 2.60
C ARG A 44 9.39 -10.90 4.07
N ILE A 45 8.26 -11.06 4.75
CA ILE A 45 8.21 -11.57 6.13
C ILE A 45 8.76 -12.99 6.20
N ILE A 46 8.30 -13.88 5.31
CA ILE A 46 8.74 -15.28 5.30
C ILE A 46 10.26 -15.36 5.09
N TYR A 47 10.80 -14.58 4.15
CA TYR A 47 12.24 -14.50 3.92
C TYR A 47 13.00 -13.94 5.13
N ALA A 48 12.51 -12.88 5.76
CA ALA A 48 13.15 -12.29 6.94
C ALA A 48 13.18 -13.27 8.12
N ILE A 49 12.10 -14.02 8.35
CA ILE A 49 12.05 -15.06 9.38
C ILE A 49 13.01 -16.20 9.04
N TYR A 50 13.04 -16.64 7.78
CA TYR A 50 13.99 -17.67 7.34
C TYR A 50 15.44 -17.26 7.62
N VAL A 51 15.84 -16.05 7.23
CA VAL A 51 17.20 -15.52 7.45
C VAL A 51 17.54 -15.34 8.93
N LEU A 52 16.55 -15.08 9.79
CA LEU A 52 16.77 -14.94 11.24
C LEU A 52 16.84 -16.28 11.98
N VAL A 53 16.18 -17.31 11.47
CA VAL A 53 16.04 -18.61 12.13
C VAL A 53 17.08 -19.64 11.63
N VAL A 54 17.50 -19.55 10.38
CA VAL A 54 18.59 -20.35 9.77
C VAL A 54 19.93 -19.64 9.94
#